data_AF-A0A1Q3D3E2-F1
#
_entry.id   AF-A0A1Q3D3E2-F1
#
_cell.length_a   1.000
_cell.length_b   1.000
_cell.length_c   1.000
_cell.angle_alpha   90.00
_cell.angle_beta   90.00
_cell.angle_gamma   90.00
#
_symmetry.space_group_name_H-M   'P 1'
#
loop_
_entity.id
_entity.type
_entity.pdbx_description
1 polymer ?
#
loop_
_entity_poly.entity_id
_entity_poly.type
_entity_poly.pdbx_seq_one_letter_code
_entity_poly.pdbx_strand_id
1 'polypeptide(L)'
;YECKKPSHFKSECPSLKKKEKFKKSNEHSKKKKAMVATWDDSDPSSFDEESVEEVANIAFMAIEEEEENEVNFSFDELQDTYENLFHEYKNVYLKNKYLKKDVISMSKTIENLKNENSNYINEIEILNVSLKLTNDFKDENENLKLEIDALKKTFSKFSNSSDKLDNLLGLQRCVFDKAGLGYEEMNNVIHFNNFFVKKIEPKITCNYCGRLGHIL
;
A
#
# COMPACT_ATOMS: atom_id res chain seq x y z
N TYR A 1 20.73 24.35 18.32
CA TYR A 1 20.33 23.45 19.42
C TYR A 1 21.53 22.67 19.91
N GLU A 2 21.58 22.25 21.18
CA GLU A 2 22.75 21.62 21.83
C GLU A 2 23.37 20.42 21.04
N CYS A 3 22.64 19.82 20.09
CA CYS A 3 23.13 18.73 19.24
C CYS A 3 23.83 19.16 17.93
N LYS A 4 23.89 20.46 17.60
CA LYS A 4 24.53 21.06 16.40
C LYS A 4 24.22 20.39 15.03
N LYS A 5 23.09 19.69 14.87
CA LYS A 5 22.68 19.06 13.58
C LYS A 5 21.51 19.82 12.93
N PRO A 6 21.52 20.07 11.60
CA PRO A 6 20.51 20.87 10.91
C PRO A 6 19.18 20.14 10.59
N SER A 7 18.93 18.94 11.13
CA SER A 7 17.92 18.02 10.60
C SER A 7 16.62 17.88 11.42
N HIS A 8 16.38 18.72 12.44
CA HIS A 8 15.15 18.62 13.26
C HIS A 8 14.81 19.95 13.95
N PHE A 9 13.52 20.15 14.23
CA PHE A 9 13.02 21.26 15.03
C PHE A 9 13.38 21.10 16.53
N LYS A 10 13.36 22.19 17.30
CA LYS A 10 13.77 22.22 18.73
C LYS A 10 13.09 21.13 19.56
N SER A 11 11.79 20.94 19.35
CA SER A 11 10.92 20.00 20.07
C SER A 11 11.30 18.54 19.86
N GLU A 12 12.01 18.22 18.78
CA GLU A 12 12.35 16.86 18.38
C GLU A 12 13.79 16.47 18.74
N CYS A 13 14.54 17.40 19.32
CA CYS A 13 15.95 17.20 19.66
C CYS A 13 16.13 16.04 20.68
N PRO A 14 16.80 14.94 20.30
CA PRO A 14 16.95 13.77 21.18
C PRO A 14 17.66 14.09 22.51
N SER A 15 18.56 15.08 22.50
CA SER A 15 19.27 15.53 23.70
C SER A 15 18.37 16.31 24.69
N LEU A 16 17.30 16.95 24.22
CA LEU A 16 16.33 17.63 25.09
C LEU A 16 15.37 16.64 25.76
N LYS A 17 14.95 15.58 25.05
CA LYS A 17 14.10 14.50 25.60
C LYS A 17 14.73 13.75 26.78
N LYS A 18 16.07 13.72 26.88
CA LYS A 18 16.75 13.10 28.03
C LYS A 18 16.76 13.99 29.28
N LYS A 19 16.72 15.32 29.16
CA LYS A 19 16.68 16.25 30.30
C LYS A 19 15.29 16.35 30.95
N GLU A 20 14.21 16.13 30.20
CA GLU A 20 12.84 16.08 30.76
C GLU A 20 12.54 14.83 31.60
N LYS A 21 13.16 13.68 31.27
CA LYS A 21 12.89 12.41 31.95
C LYS A 21 13.43 12.35 33.38
N PHE A 22 14.43 13.17 33.72
CA PHE A 22 14.98 13.23 35.09
C PHE A 22 14.21 14.15 36.05
N LYS A 23 13.20 14.90 35.56
CA LYS A 23 12.36 15.76 36.43
C LYS A 23 11.00 15.14 36.79
N LYS A 24 10.65 13.96 36.27
CA LYS A 24 9.30 13.37 36.41
C LYS A 24 9.12 12.38 37.58
N SER A 25 10.10 12.20 38.47
CA SER A 25 9.99 11.23 39.58
C SER A 25 9.57 11.82 40.94
N ASN A 26 9.19 13.10 41.02
CA ASN A 26 8.68 13.69 42.26
C ASN A 26 7.45 14.57 41.97
N GLU A 27 6.25 13.98 41.89
CA GLU A 27 5.01 14.63 42.36
C GLU A 27 3.79 13.70 42.22
N HIS A 28 3.63 12.79 43.19
CA HIS A 28 2.36 12.10 43.39
C HIS A 28 1.96 12.17 44.87
N SER A 29 1.40 13.30 45.29
CA SER A 29 0.53 13.38 46.47
C SER A 29 -0.45 14.57 46.40
N LYS A 30 -1.62 14.28 45.85
CA LYS A 30 -2.96 14.77 46.23
C LYS A 30 -3.11 16.24 46.64
N LYS A 31 -3.73 17.05 45.77
CA LYS A 31 -4.53 18.22 46.17
C LYS A 31 -5.99 18.07 45.71
N LYS A 32 -6.91 18.13 46.67
CA LYS A 32 -8.34 18.42 46.49
C LYS A 32 -8.52 19.94 46.48
N LYS A 33 -9.34 20.48 45.57
CA LYS A 33 -10.54 21.32 45.84
C LYS A 33 -11.09 21.93 44.55
N ALA A 34 -12.40 22.16 44.60
CA ALA A 34 -13.37 22.35 43.53
C ALA A 34 -13.56 23.80 43.04
N MET A 35 -14.17 23.98 41.85
CA MET A 35 -15.35 24.80 41.49
C MET A 35 -15.44 24.83 39.94
N VAL A 36 -16.36 24.10 39.32
CA VAL A 36 -17.74 24.47 38.93
C VAL A 36 -17.79 25.52 37.81
N ALA A 37 -18.36 25.09 36.69
CA ALA A 37 -18.67 25.84 35.49
C ALA A 37 -20.04 26.53 35.63
N THR A 38 -20.16 27.74 35.08
CA THR A 38 -21.41 28.45 34.78
C THR A 38 -21.37 28.72 33.26
N TRP A 39 -22.00 27.89 32.43
CA TRP A 39 -23.42 27.97 32.01
C TRP A 39 -23.76 29.35 31.47
N ASP A 40 -23.64 29.44 30.15
CA ASP A 40 -24.13 30.47 29.27
C ASP A 40 -25.53 30.03 28.82
N ASP A 41 -26.56 30.76 29.27
CA ASP A 41 -27.93 30.63 28.78
C ASP A 41 -28.50 32.06 28.67
N SER A 42 -28.74 32.47 27.44
CA SER A 42 -29.29 33.79 27.10
C SER A 42 -30.80 33.68 26.93
N ASP A 43 -31.56 34.57 27.59
CA ASP A 43 -32.65 35.42 27.02
C ASP A 43 -33.55 35.99 28.16
N PRO A 44 -34.45 36.98 27.92
CA PRO A 44 -34.13 38.41 27.90
C PRO A 44 -35.00 39.22 28.90
N SER A 45 -34.58 40.45 29.19
CA SER A 45 -35.36 41.56 29.76
C SER A 45 -36.11 41.34 31.10
N SER A 46 -35.78 42.17 32.10
CA SER A 46 -36.77 43.05 32.72
C SER A 46 -36.03 44.10 33.54
N PHE A 47 -36.32 45.33 33.21
CA PHE A 47 -35.94 46.56 33.88
C PHE A 47 -36.51 46.54 35.30
N ASP A 48 -35.69 46.77 36.32
CA ASP A 48 -36.16 47.33 37.59
C ASP A 48 -35.05 48.22 38.15
N GLU A 49 -35.39 49.50 38.26
CA GLU A 49 -34.59 50.55 38.90
C GLU A 49 -34.43 50.22 40.37
N GLU A 50 -33.19 50.05 40.84
CA GLU A 50 -32.91 50.28 42.25
C GLU A 50 -31.61 51.05 42.39
N SER A 51 -31.78 52.31 42.75
CA SER A 51 -30.77 53.31 43.04
C SER A 51 -29.82 52.81 44.13
N VAL A 52 -28.59 52.48 43.74
CA VAL A 52 -27.46 52.47 44.66
C VAL A 52 -26.35 53.28 44.01
N GLU A 53 -26.07 54.40 44.63
CA GLU A 53 -25.11 55.41 44.23
C GLU A 53 -23.68 54.85 44.34
N GLU A 54 -23.24 54.10 43.34
CA GLU A 54 -21.83 53.76 43.14
C GLU A 54 -21.14 54.93 42.45
N VAL A 55 -20.64 55.86 43.25
CA VAL A 55 -19.65 56.85 42.84
C VAL A 55 -18.40 56.10 42.39
N ALA A 56 -18.29 55.86 41.08
CA ALA A 56 -17.07 55.38 40.47
C ALA A 56 -15.97 56.43 40.68
N ASN A 57 -15.00 56.14 41.55
CA ASN A 57 -13.78 56.94 41.67
C ASN A 57 -12.95 56.78 40.39
N ILE A 58 -13.25 57.61 39.39
CA ILE A 58 -12.39 57.80 38.22
C ILE A 58 -11.14 58.53 38.72
N ALA A 59 -10.08 57.77 38.98
CA ALA A 59 -8.78 58.32 39.32
C ALA A 59 -8.16 58.95 38.07
N PHE A 60 -8.27 60.27 37.94
CA PHE A 60 -7.44 61.07 37.03
C PHE A 60 -6.05 61.19 37.65
N MET A 61 -5.10 60.40 37.14
CA MET A 61 -3.68 60.71 37.38
C MET A 61 -3.38 61.98 36.59
N ALA A 62 -3.04 63.06 37.30
CA ALA A 62 -2.57 64.29 36.69
C ALA A 62 -1.34 63.99 35.85
N ILE A 63 -1.45 64.18 34.55
CA ILE A 63 -0.32 64.20 33.63
C ILE A 63 0.24 65.61 33.79
N GLU A 64 1.45 65.72 34.32
CA GLU A 64 2.20 66.98 34.25
C GLU A 64 2.28 67.35 32.77
N GLU A 65 1.87 68.57 32.42
CA GLU A 65 1.90 69.13 31.07
C GLU A 65 3.37 69.23 30.60
N GLU A 66 3.98 68.09 30.25
CA GLU A 66 4.95 68.09 29.17
C GLU A 66 4.16 68.52 27.94
N GLU A 67 4.66 69.54 27.22
CA GLU A 67 4.09 70.03 25.95
C GLU A 67 4.07 68.87 24.93
N GLU A 68 3.11 67.97 25.08
CA GLU A 68 2.72 67.02 24.07
C GLU A 68 2.22 67.87 22.92
N ASN A 69 2.79 67.66 21.73
CA ASN A 69 2.30 68.25 20.50
C ASN A 69 0.84 67.78 20.32
N GLU A 70 -0.10 68.52 20.88
CA GLU A 70 -1.52 68.22 20.87
C GLU A 70 -2.01 68.51 19.45
N VAL A 71 -1.93 67.49 18.60
CA VAL A 71 -2.41 67.55 17.23
C VAL A 71 -3.94 67.62 17.30
N ASN A 72 -4.46 68.84 17.32
CA ASN A 72 -5.89 69.13 17.33
C ASN A 72 -6.49 68.80 15.96
N PHE A 73 -6.90 67.55 15.76
CA PHE A 73 -7.68 67.14 14.60
C PHE A 73 -9.06 67.82 14.63
N SER A 74 -9.48 68.33 13.49
CA SER A 74 -10.87 68.78 13.33
C SER A 74 -11.82 67.57 13.43
N PHE A 75 -13.02 67.77 13.96
CA PHE A 75 -14.05 66.73 14.00
C PHE A 75 -14.35 66.16 12.61
N ASP A 76 -14.37 67.02 11.59
CA ASP A 76 -14.60 66.61 10.20
C ASP A 76 -13.47 65.68 9.68
N GLU A 77 -12.22 65.97 10.03
CA GLU A 77 -11.07 65.12 9.67
C GLU A 77 -11.15 63.74 10.35
N LEU A 78 -11.58 63.71 11.61
CA LEU A 78 -11.77 62.47 12.35
C LEU A 78 -12.91 61.63 11.74
N GLN A 79 -14.00 62.29 11.32
CA GLN A 79 -15.12 61.61 10.68
C GLN A 79 -14.73 61.01 9.32
N ASP A 80 -14.04 61.78 8.47
CA ASP A 80 -13.55 61.32 7.17
C ASP A 80 -12.59 60.12 7.32
N THR A 81 -11.69 60.17 8.28
CA THR A 81 -10.75 59.05 8.54
C THR A 81 -11.47 57.80 9.05
N TYR A 82 -12.49 57.95 9.89
CA TYR A 82 -13.32 56.82 10.35
C TYR A 82 -14.12 56.18 9.21
N GLU A 83 -14.75 56.97 8.35
CA GLU A 83 -15.52 56.47 7.21
C GLU A 83 -14.65 55.68 6.23
N ASN A 84 -13.44 56.21 5.93
CA ASN A 84 -12.45 55.52 5.11
C ASN A 84 -12.02 54.19 5.75
N LEU A 85 -11.71 54.19 7.06
CA LEU A 85 -11.34 52.98 7.79
C LEU A 85 -12.47 51.94 7.77
N PHE A 86 -13.71 52.36 7.97
CA PHE A 86 -14.87 51.47 7.93
C PHE A 86 -15.08 50.87 6.53
N HIS A 87 -14.87 51.67 5.49
CA HIS A 87 -14.96 51.18 4.12
C HIS A 87 -13.88 50.13 3.82
N GLU A 88 -12.63 50.37 4.22
CA GLU A 88 -11.54 49.40 4.09
C GLU A 88 -11.82 48.11 4.87
N TYR A 89 -12.28 48.22 6.11
CA TYR A 89 -12.68 47.07 6.92
C TYR A 89 -13.73 46.22 6.21
N LYS A 90 -14.77 46.85 5.66
CA LYS A 90 -15.83 46.14 4.92
C LYS A 90 -15.28 45.42 3.69
N ASN A 91 -14.36 46.05 2.96
CA ASN A 91 -13.71 45.44 1.79
C ASN A 91 -12.87 44.22 2.19
N VAL A 92 -12.07 44.32 3.26
CA VAL A 92 -11.27 43.21 3.80
C VAL A 92 -12.17 42.07 4.29
N TYR A 93 -13.26 42.38 5.00
CA TYR A 93 -14.23 41.42 5.47
C TYR A 93 -14.83 40.60 4.32
N LEU A 94 -15.27 41.27 3.24
CA LEU A 94 -15.80 40.60 2.05
C LEU A 94 -14.74 39.71 1.39
N LYS A 95 -13.51 40.21 1.22
CA LYS A 95 -12.40 39.43 0.66
C LYS A 95 -12.11 38.17 1.49
N ASN A 96 -12.11 38.28 2.82
CA ASN A 96 -11.92 37.14 3.72
C ASN A 96 -13.05 36.10 3.58
N LYS A 97 -14.30 36.55 3.43
CA LYS A 97 -15.45 35.67 3.17
C LYS A 97 -15.29 34.85 1.89
N TYR A 98 -14.76 35.45 0.81
CA TYR A 98 -14.47 34.72 -0.43
C TYR A 98 -13.30 33.74 -0.26
N LEU A 99 -12.19 34.19 0.32
CA LEU A 99 -11.03 33.33 0.58
C LEU A 99 -11.38 32.10 1.41
N LYS A 100 -12.27 32.23 2.41
CA LYS A 100 -12.77 31.08 3.18
C LYS A 100 -13.47 30.04 2.31
N LYS A 101 -14.26 30.47 1.31
CA LYS A 101 -14.91 29.55 0.37
C LYS A 101 -13.90 28.84 -0.51
N ASP A 102 -12.88 29.56 -0.98
CA ASP A 102 -11.81 29.00 -1.81
C ASP A 102 -10.97 27.99 -1.04
N VAL A 103 -10.65 28.28 0.23
CA VAL A 103 -9.94 27.33 1.10
C VAL A 103 -10.74 26.03 1.28
N ILE A 104 -12.06 26.12 1.46
CA ILE A 104 -12.93 24.94 1.59
C ILE A 104 -12.96 24.14 0.27
N SER A 105 -13.08 24.82 -0.88
CA SER A 105 -13.11 24.13 -2.18
C SER A 105 -11.77 23.44 -2.48
N MET A 106 -10.66 24.13 -2.26
CA MET A 106 -9.31 23.58 -2.42
C MET A 106 -9.07 22.38 -1.49
N SER A 107 -9.52 22.46 -0.24
CA SER A 107 -9.37 21.34 0.71
C SER A 107 -10.07 20.06 0.23
N LYS A 108 -11.28 20.19 -0.34
CA LYS A 108 -12.00 19.05 -0.95
C LYS A 108 -11.25 18.46 -2.14
N THR A 109 -10.68 19.32 -3.00
CA THR A 109 -9.87 18.87 -4.14
C THR A 109 -8.63 18.10 -3.67
N ILE A 110 -7.95 18.57 -2.62
CA ILE A 110 -6.79 17.88 -2.04
C ILE A 110 -7.18 16.52 -1.49
N GLU A 111 -8.32 16.41 -0.81
CA GLU A 111 -8.83 15.14 -0.28
C GLU A 111 -9.13 14.15 -1.41
N ASN A 112 -9.79 14.59 -2.48
CA ASN A 112 -10.06 13.76 -3.65
C ASN A 112 -8.77 13.27 -4.32
N LEU A 113 -7.81 14.17 -4.58
CA LEU A 113 -6.52 13.82 -5.17
C LEU A 113 -5.74 12.84 -4.29
N LYS A 114 -5.83 12.97 -2.96
CA LYS A 114 -5.20 12.04 -2.03
C LYS A 114 -5.80 10.64 -2.14
N ASN A 115 -7.11 10.53 -2.31
CA ASN A 115 -7.80 9.27 -2.51
C ASN A 115 -7.42 8.63 -3.86
N GLU A 116 -7.39 9.42 -4.94
CA GLU A 116 -6.92 8.96 -6.25
C GLU A 116 -5.47 8.47 -6.20
N ASN A 117 -4.58 9.21 -5.55
CA ASN A 117 -3.18 8.82 -5.40
C ASN A 117 -3.03 7.52 -4.59
N SER A 118 -3.88 7.31 -3.58
CA SER A 118 -3.93 6.02 -2.85
C SER A 118 -4.35 4.86 -3.76
N ASN A 119 -5.29 5.08 -4.68
CA ASN A 119 -5.71 4.06 -5.63
C ASN A 119 -4.57 3.70 -6.60
N TYR A 120 -3.87 4.70 -7.13
CA TYR A 120 -2.72 4.46 -8.01
C TYR A 120 -1.58 3.70 -7.32
N ILE A 121 -1.32 3.99 -6.03
CA ILE A 121 -0.34 3.22 -5.24
C ILE A 121 -0.74 1.73 -5.18
N ASN A 122 -2.02 1.44 -4.90
CA ASN A 122 -2.51 0.07 -4.85
C ASN A 122 -2.40 -0.64 -6.22
N GLU A 123 -2.73 0.05 -7.31
CA GLU A 123 -2.58 -0.49 -8.67
C GLU A 123 -1.12 -0.82 -9.01
N ILE A 124 -0.19 0.05 -8.63
CA ILE A 124 1.25 -0.17 -8.81
C ILE A 124 1.72 -1.41 -8.02
N GLU A 125 1.24 -1.60 -6.79
CA GLU A 125 1.56 -2.80 -5.99
C GLU A 125 1.06 -4.08 -6.66
N ILE A 126 -0.17 -4.10 -7.18
CA ILE A 126 -0.73 -5.25 -7.91
C ILE A 126 0.09 -5.55 -9.17
N LEU A 127 0.46 -4.52 -9.93
CA LEU A 127 1.28 -4.68 -11.13
C LEU A 127 2.68 -5.22 -10.80
N ASN A 128 3.29 -4.77 -9.71
CA ASN A 128 4.59 -5.27 -9.26
C ASN A 128 4.53 -6.76 -8.89
N VAL A 129 3.47 -7.20 -8.18
CA VAL A 129 3.27 -8.63 -7.88
C VAL A 129 3.08 -9.44 -9.17
N SER A 130 2.28 -8.93 -10.10
CA SER A 130 2.04 -9.58 -11.40
C SER A 130 3.31 -9.72 -12.23
N LEU A 131 4.15 -8.67 -12.24
CA LEU A 131 5.42 -8.66 -12.95
C LEU A 131 6.41 -9.66 -12.34
N LYS A 132 6.47 -9.75 -11.00
CA LYS A 132 7.29 -10.75 -10.32
C LYS A 132 6.88 -12.18 -10.71
N LEU A 133 5.58 -12.47 -10.64
CA LEU A 133 5.05 -13.78 -11.03
C LEU A 133 5.36 -14.11 -12.50
N THR A 134 5.28 -13.12 -13.38
CA THR A 134 5.59 -13.30 -14.81
C THR A 134 7.06 -13.66 -15.02
N ASN A 135 7.98 -13.04 -14.28
CA ASN A 135 9.40 -13.37 -14.33
C ASN A 135 9.67 -14.78 -13.81
N ASP A 136 9.06 -15.16 -12.68
CA ASP A 136 9.20 -16.50 -12.11
C ASP A 136 8.77 -17.59 -13.12
N PHE A 137 7.62 -17.38 -13.81
CA PHE A 137 7.17 -18.30 -14.87
C PHE A 137 8.07 -18.31 -16.11
N LYS A 138 8.70 -17.18 -16.43
CA LYS A 138 9.64 -17.12 -17.57
C LYS A 138 10.87 -17.96 -17.29
N ASP A 139 11.44 -17.83 -16.09
CA ASP A 139 12.62 -18.59 -15.68
C ASP A 139 12.32 -20.09 -15.61
N GLU A 140 11.15 -20.49 -15.08
CA GLU A 140 10.71 -21.88 -15.08
C GLU A 140 10.56 -22.45 -16.50
N ASN A 141 9.96 -21.68 -17.42
CA ASN A 141 9.83 -22.09 -18.82
C ASN A 141 11.19 -22.25 -19.53
N GLU A 142 12.16 -21.39 -19.25
CA GLU A 142 13.52 -21.53 -19.78
C GLU A 142 14.18 -22.83 -19.29
N ASN A 143 14.03 -23.15 -18.00
CA ASN A 143 14.52 -24.41 -17.42
C ASN A 143 13.84 -25.64 -18.05
N LEU A 144 12.51 -25.64 -18.15
CA LEU A 144 11.75 -26.72 -18.77
C LEU A 144 12.17 -26.94 -20.23
N LYS A 145 12.49 -25.87 -20.96
CA LYS A 145 12.98 -25.99 -22.34
C LYS A 145 14.34 -26.71 -22.41
N LEU A 146 15.25 -26.39 -21.50
CA LEU A 146 16.55 -27.08 -21.39
C LEU A 146 16.38 -28.57 -21.06
N GLU A 147 15.47 -28.89 -20.12
CA GLU A 147 15.16 -30.29 -19.77
C GLU A 147 14.56 -31.05 -20.96
N ILE A 148 13.62 -30.44 -21.69
CA ILE A 148 13.03 -31.04 -22.89
C ILE A 148 14.10 -31.33 -23.94
N ASP A 149 15.03 -30.40 -24.19
CA ASP A 149 16.09 -30.59 -25.17
C ASP A 149 17.07 -31.69 -24.74
N ALA A 150 17.38 -31.78 -23.44
CA ALA A 150 18.14 -32.89 -22.88
C ALA A 150 17.42 -34.23 -23.05
N LEU A 151 16.13 -34.30 -22.70
CA LEU A 151 15.31 -35.50 -22.86
C LEU A 151 15.23 -35.94 -24.33
N LYS A 152 14.95 -35.02 -25.26
CA LYS A 152 14.93 -35.31 -26.70
C LYS A 152 16.24 -35.96 -27.15
N LYS A 153 17.38 -35.42 -26.72
CA LYS A 153 18.70 -35.99 -27.04
C LYS A 153 18.88 -37.40 -26.48
N THR A 154 18.41 -37.67 -25.26
CA THR A 154 18.43 -39.04 -24.69
C THR A 154 17.50 -39.99 -25.45
N PHE A 155 16.31 -39.53 -25.81
CA PHE A 155 15.32 -40.30 -26.55
C PHE A 155 15.82 -40.69 -27.95
N SER A 156 16.45 -39.76 -28.69
CA SER A 156 17.06 -40.07 -29.98
C SER A 156 18.15 -41.15 -29.87
N LYS A 157 18.99 -41.10 -28.82
CA LYS A 157 19.99 -42.16 -28.57
C LYS A 157 19.31 -43.51 -28.28
N PHE A 158 18.27 -43.50 -27.44
CA PHE A 158 17.52 -44.69 -27.08
C PHE A 158 16.82 -45.31 -28.31
N SER A 159 16.14 -44.50 -29.12
CA SER A 159 15.50 -44.92 -30.38
C SER A 159 16.52 -45.58 -31.32
N ASN A 160 17.66 -44.92 -31.56
CA ASN A 160 18.72 -45.48 -32.41
C ASN A 160 19.27 -46.80 -31.87
N SER A 161 19.33 -46.99 -30.54
CA SER A 161 19.73 -48.27 -29.96
C SER A 161 18.65 -49.34 -30.07
N SER A 162 17.37 -48.96 -29.95
CA SER A 162 16.23 -49.86 -30.16
C SER A 162 16.21 -50.38 -31.59
N ASP A 163 16.32 -49.50 -32.58
CA ASP A 163 16.33 -49.89 -34.00
C ASP A 163 17.47 -50.88 -34.31
N LYS A 164 18.65 -50.67 -33.71
CA LYS A 164 19.79 -51.61 -33.85
C LYS A 164 19.49 -52.96 -33.22
N LEU A 165 18.85 -52.97 -32.05
CA LEU A 165 18.45 -54.21 -31.38
C LEU A 165 17.38 -54.96 -32.19
N ASP A 166 16.37 -54.26 -32.69
CA ASP A 166 15.31 -54.84 -33.52
C ASP A 166 15.87 -55.46 -34.80
N ASN A 167 16.82 -54.77 -35.45
CA ASN A 167 17.54 -55.31 -36.61
C ASN A 167 18.34 -56.57 -36.24
N LEU A 168 19.03 -56.59 -35.10
CA LEU A 168 19.78 -57.77 -34.64
C LEU A 168 18.86 -58.97 -34.36
N LEU A 169 17.74 -58.74 -33.67
CA LEU A 169 16.75 -59.77 -33.36
C LEU A 169 16.05 -60.28 -34.62
N GLY A 170 15.76 -59.40 -35.59
CA GLY A 170 15.21 -59.80 -36.88
C GLY A 170 16.14 -60.68 -37.72
N LEU A 171 17.45 -60.62 -37.49
CA LEU A 171 18.45 -61.48 -38.13
C LEU A 171 18.68 -62.81 -37.37
N GLN A 172 18.08 -63.01 -36.19
CA GLN A 172 18.24 -64.24 -35.43
C GLN A 172 17.52 -65.39 -36.14
N ARG A 173 18.27 -66.43 -36.54
CA ARG A 173 17.70 -67.68 -37.08
C ARG A 173 16.72 -68.27 -36.08
N CYS A 174 15.55 -68.70 -36.57
CA CYS A 174 14.62 -69.47 -35.76
C CYS A 174 15.36 -70.71 -35.22
N VAL A 175 15.05 -71.12 -33.98
CA VAL A 175 15.71 -72.26 -33.29
C VAL A 175 15.57 -73.58 -34.07
N PHE A 176 14.74 -73.59 -35.11
CA PHE A 176 14.46 -74.70 -36.01
C PHE A 176 15.39 -74.77 -37.24
N ASP A 177 16.17 -73.72 -37.56
CA ASP A 177 17.12 -73.73 -38.70
C ASP A 177 18.51 -74.29 -38.29
N LYS A 178 18.53 -75.29 -37.42
CA LYS A 178 19.76 -75.97 -37.00
C LYS A 178 20.05 -77.11 -37.96
N ALA A 179 21.08 -76.96 -38.78
CA ALA A 179 21.66 -78.05 -39.56
C ALA A 179 23.13 -78.24 -39.12
N GLY A 180 23.49 -79.47 -38.77
CA GLY A 180 24.83 -79.85 -38.32
C GLY A 180 24.97 -81.36 -38.09
N LEU A 181 26.19 -81.88 -38.18
CA LEU A 181 26.51 -83.29 -37.92
C LEU A 181 26.08 -83.67 -36.48
N GLY A 182 25.09 -84.56 -36.37
CA GLY A 182 24.51 -85.01 -35.11
C GLY A 182 23.18 -84.35 -34.69
N TYR A 183 22.62 -83.46 -35.52
CA TYR A 183 21.28 -82.89 -35.27
C TYR A 183 20.20 -83.71 -35.99
N GLU A 184 19.27 -84.31 -35.23
CA GLU A 184 18.07 -84.97 -35.78
C GLU A 184 16.95 -83.94 -35.96
N GLU A 185 16.54 -83.75 -37.22
CA GLU A 185 15.46 -82.86 -37.60
C GLU A 185 14.12 -83.43 -37.09
N MET A 186 13.61 -82.88 -35.98
CA MET A 186 12.31 -83.31 -35.44
C MET A 186 11.18 -82.71 -36.29
N ASN A 187 10.53 -83.55 -37.09
CA ASN A 187 9.44 -83.22 -38.03
C ASN A 187 8.15 -82.63 -37.43
N ASN A 188 8.13 -82.24 -36.16
CA ASN A 188 6.97 -81.65 -35.49
C ASN A 188 7.33 -80.32 -34.84
N VAL A 189 7.66 -79.33 -35.65
CA VAL A 189 7.87 -77.97 -35.16
C VAL A 189 6.51 -77.30 -34.94
N ILE A 190 6.03 -77.32 -33.69
CA ILE A 190 4.99 -76.38 -33.26
C ILE A 190 5.62 -74.99 -33.39
N HIS A 191 5.07 -74.16 -34.28
CA HIS A 191 5.41 -72.74 -34.33
C HIS A 191 5.13 -72.11 -32.96
N PHE A 192 6.15 -72.01 -32.11
CA PHE A 192 6.08 -71.11 -30.98
C PHE A 192 6.16 -69.70 -31.56
N ASN A 193 4.99 -69.07 -31.74
CA ASN A 193 4.90 -67.62 -31.91
C ASN A 193 5.76 -66.99 -30.81
N ASN A 194 6.72 -66.15 -31.19
CA ASN A 194 7.66 -65.45 -30.33
C ASN A 194 7.09 -65.25 -28.91
N PHE A 195 7.71 -65.89 -27.90
CA PHE A 195 7.32 -65.80 -26.49
C PHE A 195 7.51 -64.40 -25.88
N PHE A 196 7.78 -63.39 -26.69
CA PHE A 196 7.58 -62.01 -26.28
C PHE A 196 6.09 -61.71 -26.36
N VAL A 197 5.42 -61.92 -25.23
CA VAL A 197 4.07 -61.39 -25.02
C VAL A 197 4.16 -59.89 -25.32
N LYS A 198 3.56 -59.45 -26.42
CA LYS A 198 3.35 -58.01 -26.67
C LYS A 198 2.72 -57.46 -25.40
N LYS A 199 3.32 -56.42 -24.82
CA LYS A 199 2.74 -55.70 -23.68
C LYS A 199 1.28 -55.45 -24.03
N ILE A 200 0.36 -56.00 -23.24
CA ILE A 200 -1.05 -55.69 -23.36
C ILE A 200 -1.12 -54.21 -23.02
N GLU A 201 -1.26 -53.38 -24.06
CA GLU A 201 -1.51 -51.95 -23.84
C GLU A 201 -2.80 -51.87 -23.03
N PRO A 202 -2.78 -51.31 -21.82
CA PRO A 202 -4.01 -51.10 -21.09
C PRO A 202 -4.90 -50.23 -22.00
N LYS A 203 -6.06 -50.78 -22.39
CA LYS A 203 -7.11 -50.03 -23.07
C LYS A 203 -7.65 -49.03 -22.06
N ILE A 204 -6.97 -47.90 -21.95
CA ILE A 204 -7.37 -46.79 -21.11
C ILE A 204 -8.59 -46.17 -21.79
N THR A 205 -9.77 -46.54 -21.31
CA THR A 205 -11.05 -45.95 -21.69
C THR A 205 -11.41 -44.84 -20.71
N CYS A 206 -11.79 -43.68 -21.24
CA CYS A 206 -12.30 -42.58 -20.45
C CYS A 206 -13.64 -42.95 -19.79
N ASN A 207 -13.74 -42.82 -18.46
CA ASN A 207 -14.95 -43.18 -17.69
C ASN A 207 -16.19 -42.33 -18.04
N TYR A 208 -16.02 -41.16 -18.66
CA TYR A 208 -17.12 -40.27 -19.03
C TYR A 208 -17.60 -40.50 -20.47
N CYS A 209 -16.69 -40.70 -21.43
CA CYS A 209 -17.05 -40.78 -22.86
C CYS A 209 -16.81 -42.14 -23.51
N GLY A 210 -16.22 -43.11 -22.81
CA GLY A 210 -15.97 -44.47 -23.31
C GLY A 210 -14.93 -44.57 -24.43
N ARG A 211 -14.30 -43.46 -24.84
CA ARG A 211 -13.27 -43.45 -25.89
C ARG A 211 -11.90 -43.86 -25.35
N LEU A 212 -11.13 -44.56 -26.18
CA LEU A 212 -9.77 -44.99 -25.87
C LEU A 212 -8.78 -43.82 -25.96
N GLY A 213 -7.76 -43.80 -25.09
CA GLY A 213 -6.57 -42.96 -25.24
C GLY A 213 -6.45 -41.76 -24.29
N HIS A 214 -7.33 -41.61 -23.30
CA HIS A 214 -7.21 -40.56 -22.27
C HIS A 214 -7.87 -40.97 -20.94
N ILE A 215 -7.35 -40.42 -19.84
CA ILE A 215 -7.90 -40.51 -18.49
C ILE A 215 -8.51 -39.13 -18.19
N LEU A 216 -9.71 -39.09 -17.57
CA LEU A 216 -10.26 -37.84 -17.03
C LEU A 216 -9.42 -37.34 -15.86
#